data_AF-A0A814G029-F1
#
_entry.id   AF-A0A814G029-F1
#
_cell.length_a   1.000
_cell.length_b   1.000
_cell.length_c   1.000
_cell.angle_alpha   90.00
_cell.angle_beta   90.00
_cell.angle_gamma   90.00
#
_symmetry.space_group_name_H-M   'P 1'
#
loop_
_entity.id
_entity.type
_entity.pdbx_description
1 polymer ?
#
loop_
_entity_poly.entity_id
_entity_poly.type
_entity_poly.pdbx_seq_one_letter_code
_entity_poly.pdbx_strand_id
1 'polypeptide(L)'
;MASSNYMFDRELGSARAIINAYSNVPLTQQPQYNTYLGSYGMSSQLPYTTTFTNFNYLGYGTGSTESIESKKVLVDLQGQVRLLKKELENRDARVLELTSMKDAYKHVHFEPDRYGSTHDLRETTIKLAAKDDRINELKKENDLIIHANYQLRLRVHELESNVNSSYVHYNVNHCLQNDTIKAERDAALHDTETVKTELETVKSRLDSIQKAWQNTRVELDQRENKYSSHELHMKQIENDVVYIKSCFDAFKQQIGQLLSDGYVKVEPKEQEIKEKIQLLMQSSKERGIIITNLQNQKEQLAKQLQAQIDINKEVDKKWMTTHFGIRQFVPYCSYDTIRPK
;
A
#
# COMPACT_ATOMS: atom_id res chain seq x y z
N MET A 1 -24.91 -39.43 -8.05
CA MET A 1 -24.64 -38.63 -6.82
C MET A 1 -23.15 -38.55 -6.44
N ALA A 2 -22.20 -39.20 -7.14
CA ALA A 2 -20.77 -39.13 -6.80
C ALA A 2 -19.97 -37.97 -7.44
N SER A 3 -20.55 -37.21 -8.38
CA SER A 3 -19.82 -36.14 -9.09
C SER A 3 -19.84 -34.77 -8.43
N SER A 4 -20.65 -34.56 -7.37
CA SER A 4 -20.76 -33.24 -6.73
C SER A 4 -19.64 -32.94 -5.74
N ASN A 5 -18.94 -33.95 -5.21
CA ASN A 5 -17.90 -33.75 -4.21
C ASN A 5 -16.55 -33.28 -4.81
N TYR A 6 -16.31 -33.51 -6.10
CA TYR A 6 -15.03 -33.13 -6.73
C TYR A 6 -14.89 -31.62 -7.01
N MET A 7 -15.99 -30.86 -7.03
CA MET A 7 -15.92 -29.40 -7.21
C MET A 7 -15.59 -28.65 -5.93
N PHE A 8 -16.09 -29.10 -4.77
CA PHE A 8 -15.86 -28.43 -3.49
C PHE A 8 -14.39 -28.52 -3.03
N ASP A 9 -13.72 -29.65 -3.30
CA ASP A 9 -12.30 -29.82 -2.93
C ASP A 9 -11.35 -28.95 -3.78
N ARG A 10 -11.74 -28.62 -5.01
CA ARG A 10 -10.93 -27.73 -5.88
C ARG A 10 -10.99 -26.28 -5.43
N GLU A 11 -12.13 -25.80 -4.95
CA GLU A 11 -12.28 -24.43 -4.47
C GLU A 11 -11.62 -24.21 -3.10
N LEU A 12 -11.69 -25.21 -2.20
CA LEU A 12 -10.98 -25.16 -0.91
C LEU A 12 -9.46 -25.22 -1.06
N GLY A 13 -8.95 -25.96 -2.07
CA GLY A 13 -7.53 -25.98 -2.41
C GLY A 13 -7.00 -24.61 -2.88
N SER A 14 -7.80 -23.88 -3.67
CA SER A 14 -7.46 -22.54 -4.16
C SER A 14 -7.43 -21.50 -3.03
N ALA A 15 -8.42 -21.53 -2.13
CA ALA A 15 -8.46 -20.63 -0.98
C ALA A 15 -7.27 -20.87 -0.01
N ARG A 16 -6.89 -22.13 0.23
CA ARG A 16 -5.70 -22.47 1.04
C ARG A 16 -4.39 -22.02 0.38
N ALA A 17 -4.28 -22.10 -0.94
CA ALA A 17 -3.09 -21.64 -1.66
C ALA A 17 -2.92 -20.12 -1.54
N ILE A 18 -4.01 -19.35 -1.62
CA ILE A 18 -3.97 -17.89 -1.43
C ILE A 18 -3.60 -17.53 0.00
N ILE A 19 -4.19 -18.18 1.01
CA ILE A 19 -3.87 -17.92 2.42
C ILE A 19 -2.39 -18.26 2.73
N ASN A 20 -1.87 -19.35 2.18
CA ASN A 20 -0.46 -19.73 2.34
C ASN A 20 0.52 -18.81 1.58
N ALA A 21 0.10 -18.20 0.47
CA ALA A 21 0.90 -17.22 -0.25
C ALA A 21 1.06 -15.90 0.52
N TYR A 22 0.05 -15.50 1.30
CA TYR A 22 0.13 -14.28 2.12
C TYR A 22 0.78 -14.48 3.50
N SER A 23 0.81 -15.71 4.03
CA SER A 23 1.40 -16.01 5.35
C SER A 23 2.89 -16.34 5.33
N ASN A 24 3.49 -16.56 4.15
CA ASN A 24 4.91 -16.87 3.98
C ASN A 24 5.72 -15.77 3.27
N VAL A 25 5.23 -14.53 3.23
CA VAL A 25 6.06 -13.41 2.74
C VAL A 25 7.17 -13.15 3.77
N PRO A 26 8.44 -13.44 3.44
CA PRO A 26 9.54 -13.20 4.37
C PRO A 26 9.65 -11.69 4.61
N LEU A 27 9.66 -11.27 5.87
CA LEU A 27 9.78 -9.88 6.31
C LEU A 27 11.18 -9.26 6.05
N THR A 28 11.97 -9.84 5.14
CA THR A 28 13.36 -9.49 4.88
C THR A 28 13.59 -9.28 3.40
N GLN A 29 13.12 -8.17 2.87
CA GLN A 29 13.74 -7.51 1.73
C GLN A 29 13.43 -6.03 1.84
N GLN A 30 14.27 -5.33 2.61
CA GLN A 30 14.38 -3.89 2.47
C GLN A 30 14.79 -3.58 1.02
N PRO A 31 14.17 -2.58 0.37
CA PRO A 31 14.65 -2.12 -0.92
C PRO A 31 16.07 -1.58 -0.73
N GLN A 32 17.04 -2.24 -1.37
CA GLN A 32 18.37 -1.69 -1.52
C GLN A 32 18.25 -0.42 -2.36
N TYR A 33 18.38 0.73 -1.71
CA TYR A 33 18.57 2.00 -2.39
C TYR A 33 19.89 1.92 -3.15
N ASN A 34 19.79 1.72 -4.46
CA ASN A 34 20.89 1.93 -5.39
C ASN A 34 21.23 3.42 -5.38
N THR A 35 22.29 3.78 -4.68
CA THR A 35 22.93 5.09 -4.75
C THR A 35 23.56 5.24 -6.14
N TYR A 36 22.77 5.75 -7.08
CA TYR A 36 23.27 6.24 -8.37
C TYR A 36 24.12 7.50 -8.08
N LEU A 37 25.44 7.32 -8.08
CA LEU A 37 26.41 8.41 -8.17
C LEU A 37 26.27 9.06 -9.55
N GLY A 38 25.39 10.07 -9.64
CA GLY A 38 25.32 10.98 -10.77
C GLY A 38 26.51 11.93 -10.74
N SER A 39 27.46 11.73 -11.65
CA SER A 39 28.48 12.72 -11.97
C SER A 39 27.80 13.92 -12.65
N TYR A 40 27.66 15.02 -11.92
CA TYR A 40 27.32 16.30 -12.54
C TYR A 40 28.60 17.04 -12.92
N GLY A 41 28.73 17.21 -14.23
CA GLY A 41 29.78 17.98 -14.87
C GLY A 41 29.75 19.44 -14.42
N MET A 42 30.97 19.96 -14.32
CA MET A 42 31.28 21.37 -14.34
C MET A 42 30.54 22.07 -15.49
N SER A 43 29.68 23.02 -15.16
CA SER A 43 29.32 24.08 -16.10
C SER A 43 29.18 25.40 -15.36
N SER A 44 30.12 26.28 -15.68
CA SER A 44 30.14 27.70 -15.39
C SER A 44 28.87 28.41 -15.85
N GLN A 45 28.29 29.27 -15.02
CA GLN A 45 28.17 30.72 -15.27
C GLN A 45 27.27 31.40 -14.22
N LEU A 46 27.76 32.56 -13.76
CA LEU A 46 27.16 33.63 -12.94
C LEU A 46 25.77 34.09 -13.49
N PRO A 47 24.87 34.73 -12.70
CA PRO A 47 25.16 36.00 -12.04
C PRO A 47 24.56 36.26 -10.64
N TYR A 48 25.23 37.18 -9.96
CA TYR A 48 24.78 37.88 -8.76
C TYR A 48 23.53 38.72 -9.04
N THR A 49 22.47 38.53 -8.25
CA THR A 49 21.47 39.57 -7.97
C THR A 49 21.03 39.48 -6.51
N THR A 50 21.71 40.24 -5.66
CA THR A 50 21.32 40.46 -4.27
C THR A 50 20.07 41.34 -4.24
N THR A 51 18.89 40.74 -4.07
CA THR A 51 17.66 41.51 -3.83
C THR A 51 17.43 41.54 -2.32
N PHE A 52 17.81 42.67 -1.71
CA PHE A 52 17.52 43.00 -0.33
C PHE A 52 15.99 43.12 -0.17
N THR A 53 15.35 42.06 0.29
CA THR A 53 13.93 42.09 0.69
C THR A 53 13.87 42.36 2.18
N ASN A 54 13.43 43.58 2.45
CA ASN A 54 13.18 44.16 3.75
C ASN A 54 11.97 43.43 4.39
N PHE A 55 12.23 42.40 5.19
CA PHE A 55 11.19 41.73 5.97
C PHE A 55 11.06 42.40 7.35
N ASN A 56 10.25 43.44 7.39
CA ASN A 56 9.48 43.78 8.58
C ASN A 56 8.49 42.64 8.83
N TYR A 57 8.83 41.75 9.75
CA TYR A 57 7.86 40.80 10.32
C TYR A 57 7.61 41.13 11.79
N LEU A 58 6.47 41.80 11.98
CA LEU A 58 5.69 41.78 13.21
C LEU A 58 5.45 40.31 13.60
N GLY A 59 5.94 39.92 14.77
CA GLY A 59 5.68 38.62 15.36
C GLY A 59 5.72 38.72 16.86
N TYR A 60 4.54 38.85 17.46
CA TYR A 60 4.29 38.73 18.89
C TYR A 60 4.74 37.34 19.37
N GLY A 61 6.01 37.24 19.79
CA GLY A 61 6.57 36.10 20.49
C GLY A 61 6.37 36.28 21.98
N THR A 62 5.52 35.44 22.55
CA THR A 62 5.25 35.25 23.97
C THR A 62 6.52 35.35 24.82
N GLY A 63 6.47 36.20 25.84
CA GLY A 63 7.60 36.53 26.69
C GLY A 63 8.23 35.31 27.35
N SER A 64 9.44 34.97 26.90
CA SER A 64 10.36 34.19 27.72
C SER A 64 10.86 35.09 28.85
N THR A 65 10.56 34.70 30.09
CA THR A 65 11.03 35.35 31.31
C THR A 65 12.56 35.38 31.43
N GLU A 66 13.28 34.63 30.59
CA GLU A 66 14.74 34.64 30.48
C GLU A 66 15.33 35.96 29.95
N SER A 67 14.52 36.82 29.30
CA SER A 67 15.01 38.11 28.78
C SER A 67 15.16 39.18 29.87
N ILE A 68 14.38 39.11 30.95
CA ILE A 68 14.41 40.15 32.00
C ILE A 68 15.63 39.97 32.90
N GLU A 69 15.97 38.73 33.23
CA GLU A 69 17.09 38.41 34.10
C GLU A 69 18.42 38.70 33.40
N SER A 70 18.54 38.35 32.12
CA SER A 70 19.70 38.68 31.28
C SER A 70 19.92 40.20 31.15
N LYS A 71 18.84 40.99 31.03
CA LYS A 71 18.96 42.47 30.97
C LYS A 71 19.39 43.08 32.30
N LYS A 72 18.91 42.53 33.43
CA LYS A 72 19.30 42.98 34.77
C LYS A 72 20.78 42.75 35.05
N VAL A 73 21.30 41.55 34.71
CA VAL A 73 22.73 41.23 34.84
C VAL A 73 23.59 42.17 33.99
N LEU A 74 23.14 42.51 32.78
CA LEU A 74 23.87 43.40 31.88
C LEU A 74 23.93 44.84 32.41
N VAL A 75 22.85 45.33 33.03
CA VAL A 75 22.80 46.65 33.69
C VAL A 75 23.70 46.69 34.93
N ASP A 76 23.71 45.64 35.75
CA ASP A 76 24.56 45.55 36.93
C ASP A 76 26.05 45.51 36.56
N LEU A 77 26.42 44.76 35.52
CA LEU A 77 27.78 44.74 34.98
C LEU A 77 28.22 46.11 34.44
N GLN A 78 27.33 46.81 33.72
CA GLN A 78 27.61 48.17 33.27
C GLN A 78 27.80 49.16 34.43
N GLY A 79 27.08 48.96 35.54
CA GLY A 79 27.26 49.73 36.77
C GLY A 79 28.63 49.49 37.42
N GLN A 80 29.05 48.23 37.53
CA GLN A 80 30.36 47.86 38.08
C GLN A 80 31.52 48.42 37.23
N VAL A 81 31.42 48.34 35.90
CA VAL A 81 32.44 48.92 35.00
C VAL A 81 32.55 50.44 35.20
N ARG A 82 31.44 51.16 35.41
CA ARG A 82 31.45 52.59 35.69
C ARG A 82 32.13 52.92 37.02
N LEU A 83 31.89 52.13 38.06
CA LEU A 83 32.53 52.31 39.37
C LEU A 83 34.04 52.06 39.30
N LEU A 84 34.46 50.97 38.65
CA LEU A 84 35.88 50.64 38.47
C LEU A 84 36.60 51.72 37.64
N LYS A 85 35.95 52.26 36.62
CA LYS A 85 36.53 53.36 35.82
C LYS A 85 36.75 54.62 36.67
N LYS A 86 35.78 55.00 37.51
CA LYS A 86 35.90 56.14 38.43
C LYS A 86 37.00 55.91 39.49
N GLU A 87 37.15 54.69 39.98
CA GLU A 87 38.21 54.36 40.92
C GLU A 87 39.60 54.42 40.26
N LEU A 88 39.72 54.00 39.00
CA LEU A 88 40.96 54.14 38.22
C LEU A 88 41.34 55.62 38.03
N GLU A 89 40.38 56.46 37.63
CA GLU A 89 40.58 57.91 37.48
C GLU A 89 41.03 58.57 38.80
N ASN A 90 40.45 58.16 39.93
CA ASN A 90 40.87 58.63 41.27
C ASN A 90 42.29 58.19 41.63
N ARG A 91 42.69 56.96 41.26
CA ARG A 91 44.06 56.47 41.50
C ARG A 91 45.08 57.25 40.65
N ASP A 92 44.76 57.50 39.38
CA ASP A 92 45.61 58.28 38.49
C ASP A 92 45.79 59.72 39.00
N ALA A 93 44.71 60.35 39.50
CA ALA A 93 44.78 61.67 40.14
C ALA A 93 45.71 61.67 41.37
N ARG A 94 45.64 60.62 42.19
CA ARG A 94 46.48 60.48 43.39
C ARG A 94 47.96 60.23 43.05
N VAL A 95 48.23 59.50 41.96
CA VAL A 95 49.59 59.33 41.42
C VAL A 95 50.15 60.67 40.92
N LEU A 96 49.33 61.47 40.25
CA LEU A 96 49.68 62.83 39.82
C LEU A 96 50.00 63.75 41.00
N GLU A 97 49.19 63.71 42.06
CA GLU A 97 49.43 64.46 43.30
C GLU A 97 50.74 64.06 43.98
N LEU A 98 51.01 62.75 44.11
CA LEU A 98 52.26 62.24 44.67
C LEU A 98 53.48 62.60 43.81
N THR A 99 53.32 62.63 42.49
CA THR A 99 54.39 63.03 41.56
C THR A 99 54.67 64.53 41.69
N SER A 100 53.63 65.36 41.82
CA SER A 100 53.76 66.79 42.09
C SER A 100 54.43 67.08 43.44
N MET A 101 54.08 66.33 44.49
CA MET A 101 54.76 66.43 45.79
C MET A 101 56.24 66.04 45.71
N LYS A 102 56.58 65.00 44.94
CA LYS A 102 57.97 64.58 44.73
C LYS A 102 58.80 65.68 44.07
N ASP A 103 58.21 66.41 43.12
CA ASP A 103 58.88 67.55 42.48
C ASP A 103 58.94 68.78 43.39
N ALA A 104 57.96 68.99 44.29
CA ALA A 104 58.04 70.02 45.34
C ALA A 104 59.17 69.74 46.35
N TYR A 105 59.45 68.48 46.66
CA TYR A 105 60.56 68.10 47.55
C TYR A 105 61.95 68.27 46.91
N LYS A 106 62.06 68.37 45.58
CA LYS A 106 63.34 68.67 44.91
C LYS A 106 63.81 70.12 45.10
N HIS A 107 62.96 71.02 45.60
CA HIS A 107 63.27 72.44 45.79
C HIS A 107 63.33 72.92 47.25
N VAL A 108 63.40 72.00 48.21
CA VAL A 108 63.78 72.37 49.58
C VAL A 108 65.29 72.62 49.60
N HIS A 109 65.68 73.88 49.34
CA HIS A 109 67.01 74.38 49.67
C HIS A 109 67.22 74.21 51.18
N PHE A 110 68.07 73.26 51.57
CA PHE A 110 68.62 73.21 52.91
C PHE A 110 69.54 74.44 53.08
N GLU A 111 69.08 75.46 53.80
CA GLU A 111 69.95 76.48 54.37
C GLU A 111 70.87 75.81 55.41
N PRO A 112 72.20 75.89 55.26
CA PRO A 112 73.13 75.39 56.26
C PRO A 112 73.34 76.48 57.33
N ASP A 113 72.43 76.57 58.30
CA ASP A 113 72.57 77.54 59.38
C ASP A 113 72.95 76.88 60.73
N ARG A 114 74.15 77.31 61.17
CA ARG A 114 74.57 77.55 62.56
C ARG A 114 74.84 76.34 63.47
N TYR A 115 76.13 76.03 63.54
CA TYR A 115 76.80 75.50 64.72
C TYR A 115 76.39 76.27 65.98
N GLY A 116 75.79 75.55 66.94
CA GLY A 116 75.43 76.09 68.23
C GLY A 116 75.61 75.05 69.33
N SER A 117 76.56 75.35 70.22
CA SER A 117 76.66 74.84 71.59
C SER A 117 77.04 73.38 71.80
N THR A 118 78.35 73.18 72.01
CA THR A 118 78.93 72.08 72.77
C THR A 118 78.44 72.12 74.22
N HIS A 119 77.30 71.48 74.50
CA HIS A 119 76.93 71.06 75.85
C HIS A 119 76.25 69.67 75.78
N ASP A 120 76.89 68.71 76.46
CA ASP A 120 76.50 67.29 76.63
C ASP A 120 76.57 66.33 75.43
N LEU A 121 77.79 66.22 74.85
CA LEU A 121 78.20 65.16 73.91
C LEU A 121 77.85 63.73 74.37
N ARG A 122 77.75 63.48 75.68
CA ARG A 122 77.40 62.16 76.21
C ARG A 122 75.90 61.86 76.06
N GLU A 123 75.05 62.86 76.24
CA GLU A 123 73.59 62.70 76.10
C GLU A 123 73.19 62.55 74.62
N THR A 124 73.87 63.26 73.72
CA THR A 124 73.65 63.13 72.27
C THR A 124 74.17 61.79 71.73
N THR A 125 75.31 61.26 72.22
CA THR A 125 75.77 59.91 71.85
C THR A 125 74.83 58.82 72.38
N ILE A 126 74.28 58.94 73.58
CA ILE A 126 73.27 57.99 74.11
C ILE A 126 71.96 58.07 73.29
N LYS A 127 71.50 59.28 72.95
CA LYS A 127 70.32 59.48 72.08
C LYS A 127 70.55 59.00 70.65
N LEU A 128 71.78 59.07 70.13
CA LEU A 128 72.17 58.52 68.82
C LEU A 128 72.20 56.99 68.85
N ALA A 129 72.82 56.38 69.86
CA ALA A 129 72.84 54.94 70.04
C ALA A 129 71.42 54.35 70.18
N ALA A 130 70.55 55.00 70.98
CA ALA A 130 69.14 54.60 71.09
C ALA A 130 68.35 54.76 69.77
N LYS A 131 68.73 55.74 68.93
CA LYS A 131 68.17 55.90 67.58
C LYS A 131 68.69 54.84 66.62
N ASP A 132 69.96 54.44 66.71
CA ASP A 132 70.54 53.36 65.90
C ASP A 132 69.92 52.01 66.24
N ASP A 133 69.69 51.72 67.53
CA ASP A 133 68.96 50.53 67.97
C ASP A 133 67.53 50.54 67.42
N ARG A 134 66.83 51.68 67.49
CA ARG A 134 65.49 51.84 66.91
C ARG A 134 65.48 51.69 65.39
N ILE A 135 66.50 52.20 64.69
CA ILE A 135 66.67 52.01 63.24
C ILE A 135 66.86 50.54 62.91
N ASN A 136 67.65 49.80 63.70
CA ASN A 136 67.86 48.36 63.51
C ASN A 136 66.58 47.56 63.78
N GLU A 137 65.80 47.91 64.81
CA GLU A 137 64.46 47.35 65.03
C GLU A 137 63.52 47.61 63.85
N LEU A 138 63.46 48.86 63.37
CA LEU A 138 62.61 49.25 62.24
C LEU A 138 63.04 48.55 60.94
N LYS A 139 64.35 48.31 60.73
CA LYS A 139 64.84 47.51 59.60
C LYS A 139 64.35 46.07 59.69
N LYS A 140 64.48 45.44 60.87
CA LYS A 140 64.00 44.07 61.10
C LYS A 140 62.48 43.98 60.91
N GLU A 141 61.73 44.96 61.39
CA GLU A 141 60.28 45.05 61.17
C GLU A 141 59.95 45.20 59.68
N ASN A 142 60.65 46.09 58.97
CA ASN A 142 60.48 46.27 57.53
C ASN A 142 60.81 45.00 56.73
N ASP A 143 61.87 44.26 57.10
CA ASP A 143 62.21 42.99 56.45
C ASP A 143 61.12 41.93 56.68
N LEU A 144 60.55 41.86 57.88
CA LEU A 144 59.41 41.01 58.18
C LEU A 144 58.17 41.41 57.39
N ILE A 145 57.90 42.71 57.25
CA ILE A 145 56.80 43.24 56.43
C ILE A 145 57.01 42.91 54.94
N ILE A 146 58.22 43.07 54.42
CA ILE A 146 58.57 42.70 53.04
C ILE A 146 58.33 41.21 52.83
N HIS A 147 58.78 40.35 53.75
CA HIS A 147 58.56 38.92 53.68
C HIS A 147 57.05 38.56 53.74
N ALA A 148 56.29 39.14 54.67
CA ALA A 148 54.86 38.92 54.78
C ALA A 148 54.10 39.38 53.51
N ASN A 149 54.47 40.54 52.95
CA ASN A 149 53.91 41.03 51.69
C ASN A 149 54.24 40.11 50.51
N TYR A 150 55.46 39.56 50.48
CA TYR A 150 55.84 38.57 49.48
C TYR A 150 54.97 37.31 49.58
N GLN A 151 54.77 36.76 50.78
CA GLN A 151 53.90 35.61 51.00
C GLN A 151 52.43 35.90 50.61
N LEU A 152 51.92 37.09 50.95
CA LEU A 152 50.57 37.50 50.54
C LEU A 152 50.42 37.58 49.02
N ARG A 153 51.42 38.10 48.30
CA ARG A 153 51.41 38.13 46.82
C ARG A 153 51.36 36.73 46.23
N LEU A 154 52.15 35.79 46.76
CA LEU A 154 52.11 34.39 46.32
C LEU A 154 50.73 33.78 46.55
N ARG A 155 50.13 34.03 47.72
CA ARG A 155 48.79 33.52 48.04
C ARG A 155 47.70 34.12 47.15
N VAL A 156 47.77 35.42 46.85
CA VAL A 156 46.83 36.08 45.91
C VAL A 156 46.96 35.46 44.53
N HIS A 157 48.18 35.29 44.02
CA HIS A 157 48.39 34.67 42.71
C HIS A 157 47.88 33.22 42.66
N GLU A 158 48.06 32.43 43.72
CA GLU A 158 47.50 31.08 43.84
C GLU A 158 45.97 31.10 43.82
N LEU A 159 45.34 32.00 44.58
CA LEU A 159 43.88 32.14 44.60
C LEU A 159 43.34 32.59 43.24
N GLU A 160 43.99 33.54 42.57
CA GLU A 160 43.64 33.98 41.22
C GLU A 160 43.73 32.82 40.22
N SER A 161 44.80 32.03 40.27
CA SER A 161 44.97 30.83 39.45
C SER A 161 43.86 29.79 39.70
N ASN A 162 43.55 29.54 40.98
CA ASN A 162 42.49 28.59 41.36
C ASN A 162 41.11 29.05 40.92
N VAL A 163 40.79 30.35 41.08
CA VAL A 163 39.53 30.94 40.60
C VAL A 163 39.44 30.86 39.09
N ASN A 164 40.51 31.21 38.37
CA ASN A 164 40.54 31.14 36.91
C ASN A 164 40.39 29.69 36.42
N SER A 165 41.08 28.74 37.04
CA SER A 165 40.96 27.31 36.73
C SER A 165 39.54 26.79 36.97
N SER A 166 38.93 27.13 38.11
CA SER A 166 37.55 26.74 38.43
C SER A 166 36.55 27.36 37.45
N TYR A 167 36.74 28.61 37.06
CA TYR A 167 35.89 29.30 36.08
C TYR A 167 35.97 28.64 34.69
N VAL A 168 37.18 28.35 34.22
CA VAL A 168 37.39 27.63 32.95
C VAL A 168 36.77 26.24 33.02
N HIS A 169 36.98 25.50 34.11
CA HIS A 169 36.40 24.16 34.28
C HIS A 169 34.87 24.19 34.27
N TYR A 170 34.25 25.13 34.98
CA TYR A 170 32.80 25.33 34.96
C TYR A 170 32.29 25.61 33.55
N ASN A 171 32.91 26.54 32.83
CA ASN A 171 32.49 26.90 31.47
C ASN A 171 32.64 25.73 30.49
N VAL A 172 33.74 24.97 30.56
CA VAL A 172 33.93 23.78 29.73
C VAL A 172 32.87 22.73 30.03
N ASN A 173 32.60 22.43 31.30
CA ASN A 173 31.57 21.47 31.68
C ASN A 173 30.17 21.92 31.22
N HIS A 174 29.85 23.20 31.38
CA HIS A 174 28.58 23.76 30.92
C HIS A 174 28.44 23.73 29.39
N CYS A 175 29.51 24.00 28.64
CA CYS A 175 29.53 23.82 27.19
C CYS A 175 29.28 22.35 26.80
N LEU A 176 29.99 21.41 27.43
CA LEU A 176 29.81 19.98 27.17
C LEU A 176 28.38 19.51 27.48
N GLN A 177 27.81 19.92 28.61
CA GLN A 177 26.42 19.60 28.96
C GLN A 177 25.43 20.14 27.92
N ASN A 178 25.62 21.39 27.46
CA ASN A 178 24.77 21.95 26.42
C ASN A 178 24.88 21.21 25.09
N ASP A 179 26.09 20.76 24.73
CA ASP A 179 26.29 20.00 23.50
C ASP A 179 25.69 18.59 23.60
N THR A 180 25.77 17.95 24.78
CA THR A 180 25.05 16.69 25.05
C THR A 180 23.54 16.88 24.92
N ILE A 181 22.96 17.91 25.54
CA ILE A 181 21.51 18.18 25.46
C ILE A 181 21.08 18.45 24.01
N LYS A 182 21.88 19.18 23.22
CA LYS A 182 21.59 19.40 21.80
C LYS A 182 21.61 18.09 21.00
N ALA A 183 22.62 17.25 21.22
CA ALA A 183 22.74 15.96 20.56
C ALA A 183 21.55 15.04 20.89
N GLU A 184 21.15 14.97 22.17
CA GLU A 184 19.99 14.19 22.61
C GLU A 184 18.68 14.73 22.00
N ARG A 185 18.50 16.05 21.94
CA ARG A 185 17.34 16.67 21.27
C ARG A 185 17.31 16.32 19.78
N ASP A 186 18.43 16.41 19.09
CA ASP A 186 18.50 16.14 17.66
C ASP A 186 18.25 14.65 17.35
N ALA A 187 18.73 13.75 18.21
CA ALA A 187 18.40 12.33 18.15
C ALA A 187 16.89 12.08 18.37
N ALA A 188 16.29 12.70 19.38
CA ALA A 188 14.85 12.56 19.65
C ALA A 188 13.99 13.11 18.50
N LEU A 189 14.40 14.21 17.85
CA LEU A 189 13.74 14.75 16.66
C LEU A 189 13.83 13.78 15.47
N HIS A 190 14.99 13.16 15.27
CA HIS A 190 15.19 12.15 14.23
C HIS A 190 14.32 10.91 14.45
N ASP A 191 14.27 10.40 15.69
CA ASP A 191 13.43 9.26 16.06
C ASP A 191 11.94 9.59 15.86
N THR A 192 11.52 10.82 16.21
CA THR A 192 10.15 11.29 16.00
C THR A 192 9.77 11.30 14.51
N GLU A 193 10.64 11.79 13.63
CA GLU A 193 10.38 11.80 12.19
C GLU A 193 10.37 10.36 11.64
N THR A 194 11.26 9.49 12.12
CA THR A 194 11.26 8.06 11.75
C THR A 194 9.91 7.41 12.09
N VAL A 195 9.44 7.52 13.34
CA VAL A 195 8.14 6.97 13.76
C VAL A 195 7.00 7.55 12.94
N LYS A 196 7.05 8.85 12.59
CA LYS A 196 6.04 9.49 11.76
C LYS A 196 6.00 8.92 10.34
N THR A 197 7.14 8.67 9.71
CA THR A 197 7.19 8.05 8.38
C THR A 197 6.71 6.60 8.40
N GLU A 198 7.03 5.84 9.45
CA GLU A 198 6.50 4.49 9.67
C GLU A 198 4.97 4.51 9.85
N LEU A 199 4.45 5.46 10.63
CA LEU A 199 3.02 5.64 10.84
C LEU A 199 2.28 5.88 9.52
N GLU A 200 2.79 6.78 8.66
CA GLU A 200 2.18 7.05 7.35
C GLU A 200 2.24 5.82 6.42
N THR A 201 3.34 5.06 6.50
CA THR A 201 3.46 3.79 5.75
C THR A 201 2.42 2.76 6.21
N VAL A 202 2.22 2.62 7.53
CA VAL A 202 1.22 1.71 8.10
C VAL A 202 -0.20 2.16 7.75
N LYS A 203 -0.50 3.46 7.79
CA LYS A 203 -1.81 4.00 7.35
C LYS A 203 -2.08 3.67 5.87
N SER A 204 -1.12 3.91 5.00
CA SER A 204 -1.24 3.59 3.57
C SER A 204 -1.50 2.08 3.33
N ARG A 205 -0.80 1.22 4.07
CA ARG A 205 -1.03 -0.24 4.05
C ARG A 205 -2.43 -0.61 4.54
N LEU A 206 -2.90 0.01 5.62
CA LEU A 206 -4.24 -0.20 6.16
C LEU A 206 -5.32 0.19 5.14
N ASP A 207 -5.20 1.35 4.51
CA ASP A 207 -6.12 1.81 3.47
C ASP A 207 -6.17 0.86 2.26
N SER A 208 -5.01 0.34 1.86
CA SER A 208 -4.90 -0.65 0.78
C SER A 208 -5.62 -1.95 1.15
N ILE A 209 -5.39 -2.47 2.36
CA ILE A 209 -6.05 -3.68 2.87
C ILE A 209 -7.57 -3.48 2.96
N GLN A 210 -8.02 -2.32 3.45
CA GLN A 210 -9.44 -1.99 3.53
C GLN A 210 -10.11 -1.98 2.15
N LYS A 211 -9.45 -1.39 1.13
CA LYS A 211 -9.92 -1.42 -0.27
C LYS A 211 -9.98 -2.84 -0.82
N ALA A 212 -8.93 -3.64 -0.60
CA ALA A 212 -8.89 -5.03 -1.04
C ALA A 212 -10.03 -5.86 -0.40
N TRP A 213 -10.25 -5.69 0.90
CA TRP A 213 -11.34 -6.34 1.63
C TRP A 213 -12.72 -5.96 1.07
N GLN A 214 -12.95 -4.66 0.81
CA GLN A 214 -14.20 -4.19 0.23
C GLN A 214 -14.45 -4.78 -1.17
N ASN A 215 -13.39 -4.91 -2.00
CA ASN A 215 -13.50 -5.55 -3.30
C ASN A 215 -13.85 -7.04 -3.19
N THR A 216 -13.18 -7.78 -2.30
CA THR A 216 -13.49 -9.19 -2.06
C THR A 216 -14.93 -9.38 -1.57
N ARG A 217 -15.44 -8.48 -0.74
CA ARG A 217 -16.84 -8.50 -0.30
C ARG A 217 -17.81 -8.35 -1.48
N VAL A 218 -17.58 -7.38 -2.36
CA VAL A 218 -18.41 -7.17 -3.56
C VAL A 218 -18.36 -8.40 -4.49
N GLU A 219 -17.19 -9.02 -4.67
CA GLU A 219 -17.06 -10.25 -5.46
C GLU A 219 -17.84 -11.42 -4.85
N LEU A 220 -17.85 -11.56 -3.52
CA LEU A 220 -18.64 -12.58 -2.82
C LEU A 220 -20.14 -12.35 -3.03
N ASP A 221 -20.62 -11.12 -2.87
CA ASP A 221 -22.02 -10.77 -3.11
C ASP A 221 -22.44 -11.09 -4.55
N GLN A 222 -21.57 -10.83 -5.54
CA GLN A 222 -21.82 -11.20 -6.94
C GLN A 222 -21.87 -12.72 -7.15
N ARG A 223 -21.01 -13.49 -6.48
CA ARG A 223 -21.03 -14.96 -6.55
C ARG A 223 -22.29 -15.53 -5.92
N GLU A 224 -22.72 -15.01 -4.78
CA GLU A 224 -23.95 -15.43 -4.10
C GLU A 224 -25.19 -15.18 -4.98
N ASN A 225 -25.26 -14.02 -5.62
CA ASN A 225 -26.32 -13.71 -6.58
C ASN A 225 -26.34 -14.67 -7.78
N LYS A 226 -25.16 -14.99 -8.34
CA LYS A 226 -25.05 -15.97 -9.42
C LYS A 226 -25.49 -17.36 -8.96
N TYR A 227 -25.07 -17.79 -7.76
CA TYR A 227 -25.44 -19.08 -7.21
C TYR A 227 -26.96 -19.19 -7.04
N SER A 228 -27.59 -18.17 -6.46
CA SER A 228 -29.05 -18.09 -6.29
C SER A 228 -29.80 -18.18 -7.64
N SER A 229 -29.28 -17.51 -8.67
CA SER A 229 -29.83 -17.58 -10.03
C SER A 229 -29.69 -18.99 -10.65
N HIS A 230 -28.54 -19.65 -10.48
CA HIS A 230 -28.34 -21.02 -10.97
C HIS A 230 -29.22 -22.02 -10.23
N GLU A 231 -29.41 -21.85 -8.92
CA GLU A 231 -30.29 -22.70 -8.13
C GLU A 231 -31.74 -22.62 -8.64
N LEU A 232 -32.22 -21.40 -8.92
CA LEU A 232 -33.56 -21.20 -9.50
C LEU A 232 -33.68 -21.86 -10.88
N HIS A 233 -32.66 -21.70 -11.74
CA HIS A 233 -32.64 -22.32 -13.07
C HIS A 233 -32.61 -23.85 -13.00
N MET A 234 -31.88 -24.43 -12.05
CA MET A 234 -31.87 -25.88 -11.83
C MET A 234 -33.25 -26.39 -11.40
N LYS A 235 -33.91 -25.70 -10.46
CA LYS A 235 -35.29 -26.03 -10.06
C LYS A 235 -36.26 -25.97 -11.24
N GLN A 236 -36.08 -25.01 -12.15
CA GLN A 236 -36.87 -24.93 -13.37
C GLN A 236 -36.64 -26.13 -14.29
N ILE A 237 -35.38 -26.50 -14.55
CA ILE A 237 -35.04 -27.68 -15.37
C ILE A 237 -35.60 -28.96 -14.73
N GLU A 238 -35.50 -29.12 -13.42
CA GLU A 238 -36.05 -30.28 -12.71
C GLU A 238 -37.57 -30.39 -12.93
N ASN A 239 -38.29 -29.27 -12.82
CA ASN A 239 -39.72 -29.22 -13.11
C ASN A 239 -40.02 -29.54 -14.58
N ASP A 240 -39.25 -28.98 -15.52
CA ASP A 240 -39.42 -29.23 -16.95
C ASP A 240 -39.17 -30.71 -17.31
N VAL A 241 -38.17 -31.35 -16.69
CA VAL A 241 -37.88 -32.78 -16.86
C VAL A 241 -39.04 -33.64 -16.35
N VAL A 242 -39.60 -33.30 -15.18
CA VAL A 242 -40.77 -34.00 -14.62
C VAL A 242 -41.98 -33.84 -15.55
N TYR A 243 -42.20 -32.62 -16.06
CA TYR A 243 -43.27 -32.33 -17.00
C TYR A 243 -43.14 -33.11 -18.31
N ILE A 244 -41.96 -33.06 -18.96
CA ILE A 244 -41.69 -33.78 -20.21
C ILE A 244 -41.85 -35.29 -20.01
N LYS A 245 -41.38 -35.83 -18.88
CA LYS A 245 -41.55 -37.25 -18.54
C LYS A 245 -43.03 -37.61 -18.44
N SER A 246 -43.84 -36.79 -17.77
CA SER A 246 -45.29 -36.99 -17.69
C SER A 246 -45.95 -36.96 -19.07
N CYS A 247 -45.59 -36.00 -19.92
CA CYS A 247 -46.09 -35.92 -21.30
C CYS A 247 -45.71 -37.15 -22.13
N PHE A 248 -44.47 -37.64 -21.98
CA PHE A 248 -44.00 -38.83 -22.68
C PHE A 248 -44.70 -40.10 -22.20
N ASP A 249 -44.97 -40.23 -20.90
CA ASP A 249 -45.74 -41.33 -20.34
C ASP A 249 -47.19 -41.33 -20.86
N ALA A 250 -47.84 -40.16 -20.93
CA ALA A 250 -49.16 -40.01 -21.53
C ALA A 250 -49.16 -40.36 -23.03
N PHE A 251 -48.14 -39.94 -23.77
CA PHE A 251 -47.97 -40.29 -25.18
C PHE A 251 -47.87 -41.82 -25.38
N LYS A 252 -47.05 -42.50 -24.58
CA LYS A 252 -46.96 -43.98 -24.62
C LYS A 252 -48.30 -44.65 -24.33
N GLN A 253 -49.08 -44.12 -23.38
CA GLN A 253 -50.43 -44.61 -23.10
C GLN A 253 -51.35 -44.48 -24.34
N GLN A 254 -51.36 -43.32 -24.98
CA GLN A 254 -52.16 -43.08 -26.19
C GLN A 254 -51.75 -44.03 -27.33
N ILE A 255 -50.45 -44.22 -27.58
CA ILE A 255 -49.97 -45.12 -28.63
C ILE A 255 -50.27 -46.59 -28.29
N GLY A 256 -50.05 -47.02 -27.05
CA GLY A 256 -50.40 -48.37 -26.59
C GLY A 256 -51.89 -48.66 -26.77
N GLN A 257 -52.76 -47.70 -26.47
CA GLN A 257 -54.19 -47.81 -26.70
C GLN A 257 -54.54 -47.90 -28.20
N LEU A 258 -53.92 -47.08 -29.04
CA LEU A 258 -54.14 -47.08 -30.50
C LEU A 258 -53.71 -48.39 -31.17
N LEU A 259 -52.60 -48.98 -30.69
CA LEU A 259 -52.06 -50.24 -31.22
C LEU A 259 -52.72 -51.48 -30.64
N SER A 260 -53.46 -51.33 -29.54
CA SER A 260 -54.28 -52.40 -28.98
C SER A 260 -55.50 -52.64 -29.86
N ASP A 261 -55.81 -53.90 -30.10
CA ASP A 261 -57.00 -54.33 -30.84
C ASP A 261 -57.87 -55.22 -29.93
N GLY A 262 -59.01 -55.72 -30.45
CA GLY A 262 -59.93 -56.55 -29.66
C GLY A 262 -59.34 -57.88 -29.17
N TYR A 263 -58.20 -58.30 -29.70
CA TYR A 263 -57.57 -59.59 -29.41
C TYR A 263 -56.21 -59.44 -28.71
N VAL A 264 -55.48 -58.34 -28.97
CA VAL A 264 -54.13 -58.10 -28.45
C VAL A 264 -54.09 -56.74 -27.76
N LYS A 265 -53.88 -56.77 -26.44
CA LYS A 265 -53.61 -55.59 -25.64
C LYS A 265 -52.11 -55.28 -25.65
N VAL A 266 -51.72 -54.09 -26.09
CA VAL A 266 -50.35 -53.60 -26.09
C VAL A 266 -50.13 -52.76 -24.83
N GLU A 267 -49.21 -53.19 -23.98
CA GLU A 267 -48.82 -52.42 -22.78
C GLU A 267 -48.16 -51.10 -23.20
N PRO A 268 -48.36 -49.99 -22.45
CA PRO A 268 -47.79 -48.67 -22.78
C PRO A 268 -46.30 -48.56 -22.43
N LYS A 269 -45.53 -49.60 -22.77
CA LYS A 269 -44.08 -49.68 -22.63
C LYS A 269 -43.47 -49.47 -24.02
N GLU A 270 -42.37 -48.73 -24.08
CA GLU A 270 -41.72 -48.37 -25.34
C GLU A 270 -41.35 -49.60 -26.18
N GLN A 271 -40.85 -50.65 -25.52
CA GLN A 271 -40.44 -51.89 -26.19
C GLN A 271 -41.63 -52.62 -26.83
N GLU A 272 -42.73 -52.79 -26.09
CA GLU A 272 -43.96 -53.45 -26.56
C GLU A 272 -44.60 -52.70 -27.74
N ILE A 273 -44.61 -51.36 -27.66
CA ILE A 273 -45.07 -50.49 -28.74
C ILE A 273 -44.21 -50.69 -29.99
N LYS A 274 -42.87 -50.68 -29.85
CA LYS A 274 -41.94 -50.89 -30.97
C LYS A 274 -42.13 -52.27 -31.61
N GLU A 275 -42.26 -53.31 -30.81
CA GLU A 275 -42.46 -54.68 -31.30
C GLU A 275 -43.78 -54.83 -32.07
N LYS A 276 -44.89 -54.31 -31.54
CA LYS A 276 -46.17 -54.35 -32.26
C LYS A 276 -46.12 -53.56 -33.57
N ILE A 277 -45.47 -52.39 -33.61
CA ILE A 277 -45.28 -51.62 -34.85
C ILE A 277 -44.51 -52.45 -35.88
N GLN A 278 -43.40 -53.09 -35.47
CA GLN A 278 -42.62 -53.95 -36.36
C GLN A 278 -43.45 -55.12 -36.91
N LEU A 279 -44.25 -55.78 -36.06
CA LEU A 279 -45.15 -56.85 -36.47
C LEU A 279 -46.20 -56.36 -37.49
N LEU A 280 -46.79 -55.18 -37.26
CA LEU A 280 -47.75 -54.58 -38.19
C LEU A 280 -47.09 -54.24 -39.53
N MET A 281 -45.85 -53.73 -39.53
CA MET A 281 -45.08 -53.46 -40.75
C MET A 281 -44.80 -54.74 -41.54
N GLN A 282 -44.34 -55.80 -40.85
CA GLN A 282 -44.09 -57.11 -41.44
C GLN A 282 -45.38 -57.70 -42.06
N SER A 283 -46.48 -57.68 -41.31
CA SER A 283 -47.79 -58.15 -41.76
C SER A 283 -48.32 -57.36 -42.96
N SER A 284 -48.10 -56.04 -42.99
CA SER A 284 -48.44 -55.19 -44.13
C SER A 284 -47.65 -55.58 -45.38
N LYS A 285 -46.34 -55.83 -45.23
CA LYS A 285 -45.47 -56.29 -46.32
C LYS A 285 -45.92 -57.65 -46.88
N GLU A 286 -46.26 -58.60 -46.01
CA GLU A 286 -46.76 -59.92 -46.40
C GLU A 286 -48.09 -59.83 -47.15
N ARG A 287 -49.05 -59.04 -46.65
CA ARG A 287 -50.30 -58.76 -47.37
C ARG A 287 -50.05 -58.13 -48.73
N GLY A 288 -49.08 -57.22 -48.83
CA GLY A 288 -48.67 -56.63 -50.11
C GLY A 288 -48.21 -57.68 -51.13
N ILE A 289 -47.40 -58.65 -50.71
CA ILE A 289 -46.96 -59.77 -51.56
C ILE A 289 -48.17 -60.61 -52.02
N ILE A 290 -49.10 -60.91 -51.11
CA ILE A 290 -50.32 -61.68 -51.43
C ILE A 290 -51.18 -60.92 -52.46
N ILE A 291 -51.37 -59.62 -52.27
CA ILE A 291 -52.12 -58.77 -53.21
C ILE A 291 -51.48 -58.81 -54.60
N THR A 292 -50.15 -58.64 -54.69
CA THR A 292 -49.42 -58.71 -55.96
C THR A 292 -49.59 -60.09 -56.62
N ASN A 293 -49.51 -61.17 -55.86
CA ASN A 293 -49.72 -62.52 -56.39
C ASN A 293 -51.14 -62.74 -56.92
N LEU A 294 -52.16 -62.28 -56.18
CA LEU A 294 -53.56 -62.36 -56.62
C LEU A 294 -53.82 -61.50 -57.87
N GLN A 295 -53.19 -60.32 -57.96
CA GLN A 295 -53.25 -59.48 -59.16
C GLN A 295 -52.64 -60.19 -60.37
N ASN A 296 -51.47 -60.82 -60.20
CA ASN A 296 -50.83 -61.61 -61.27
C ASN A 296 -51.71 -62.78 -61.72
N GLN A 297 -52.33 -63.51 -60.78
CA GLN A 297 -53.27 -64.60 -61.10
C GLN A 297 -54.50 -64.09 -61.86
N LYS A 298 -55.08 -62.97 -61.43
CA LYS A 298 -56.21 -62.32 -62.12
C LYS A 298 -55.83 -61.96 -63.56
N GLU A 299 -54.65 -61.40 -63.79
CA GLU A 299 -54.17 -61.04 -65.12
C GLU A 299 -53.94 -62.27 -66.00
N GLN A 300 -53.39 -63.36 -65.44
CA GLN A 300 -53.23 -64.63 -66.13
C GLN A 300 -54.57 -65.24 -66.56
N LEU A 301 -55.54 -65.30 -65.64
CA LEU A 301 -56.89 -65.79 -65.95
C LEU A 301 -57.59 -64.94 -67.00
N ALA A 302 -57.44 -63.61 -66.95
CA ALA A 302 -57.96 -62.71 -67.97
C ALA A 302 -57.34 -62.97 -69.35
N LYS A 303 -56.02 -63.21 -69.41
CA LYS A 303 -55.31 -63.62 -70.63
C LYS A 303 -55.80 -64.96 -71.16
N GLN A 304 -56.02 -65.95 -70.29
CA GLN A 304 -56.56 -67.27 -70.66
C GLN A 304 -57.99 -67.16 -71.24
N LEU A 305 -58.86 -66.39 -70.59
CA LEU A 305 -60.22 -66.14 -71.07
C LEU A 305 -60.20 -65.44 -72.43
N GLN A 306 -59.36 -64.42 -72.60
CA GLN A 306 -59.21 -63.71 -73.87
C GLN A 306 -58.74 -64.66 -74.98
N ALA A 307 -57.73 -65.50 -74.71
CA ALA A 307 -57.28 -66.50 -75.65
C ALA A 307 -58.39 -67.49 -76.04
N GLN A 308 -59.25 -67.90 -75.08
CA GLN A 308 -60.38 -68.77 -75.36
C GLN A 308 -61.46 -68.09 -76.21
N ILE A 309 -61.73 -66.80 -75.97
CA ILE A 309 -62.61 -65.99 -76.83
C ILE A 309 -62.05 -65.93 -78.25
N ASP A 310 -60.74 -65.71 -78.40
CA ASP A 310 -60.09 -65.60 -79.71
C ASP A 310 -60.10 -66.94 -80.47
N ILE A 311 -59.88 -68.07 -79.77
CA ILE A 311 -60.04 -69.42 -80.33
C ILE A 311 -61.49 -69.64 -80.79
N ASN A 312 -62.48 -69.31 -79.96
CA ASN A 312 -63.89 -69.48 -80.32
C ASN A 312 -64.27 -68.63 -81.54
N LYS A 313 -63.84 -67.36 -81.60
CA LYS A 313 -64.04 -66.51 -82.78
C LYS A 313 -63.45 -67.12 -84.05
N GLU A 314 -62.27 -67.72 -83.97
CA GLU A 314 -61.63 -68.38 -85.11
C GLU A 314 -62.35 -69.68 -85.50
N VAL A 315 -62.83 -70.46 -84.53
CA VAL A 315 -63.68 -71.64 -84.78
C VAL A 315 -64.99 -71.24 -85.45
N ASP A 316 -65.66 -70.20 -84.96
CA ASP A 316 -66.90 -69.68 -85.55
C ASP A 316 -66.66 -69.19 -86.98
N LYS A 317 -65.57 -68.44 -87.21
CA LYS A 317 -65.15 -68.01 -88.55
C LYS A 317 -64.91 -69.20 -89.48
N LYS A 318 -64.19 -70.22 -89.02
CA LYS A 318 -63.95 -71.45 -89.78
C LYS A 318 -65.26 -72.18 -90.07
N TRP A 319 -66.11 -72.38 -89.08
CA TRP A 319 -67.40 -73.03 -89.21
C TRP A 319 -68.29 -72.31 -90.24
N MET A 320 -68.34 -70.98 -90.19
CA MET A 320 -68.99 -70.15 -91.20
C MET A 320 -68.40 -70.38 -92.60
N THR A 321 -67.07 -70.39 -92.74
CA THR A 321 -66.45 -70.67 -94.06
C THR A 321 -66.69 -72.09 -94.58
N THR A 322 -66.77 -73.09 -93.70
CA THR A 322 -66.95 -74.51 -94.08
C THR A 322 -68.40 -74.85 -94.37
N HIS A 323 -69.34 -74.40 -93.53
CA HIS A 323 -70.77 -74.75 -93.65
C HIS A 323 -71.55 -73.77 -94.55
N PHE A 324 -71.17 -72.50 -94.59
CA PHE A 324 -71.76 -71.51 -95.50
C PHE A 324 -70.86 -71.23 -96.70
N GLY A 325 -70.16 -72.26 -97.19
CA GLY A 325 -69.23 -72.19 -98.32
C GLY A 325 -69.61 -71.14 -99.35
N ILE A 326 -68.73 -70.15 -99.51
CA ILE A 326 -68.72 -69.16 -100.60
C ILE A 326 -70.12 -68.71 -101.04
N ARG A 327 -70.78 -67.92 -100.22
CA ARG A 327 -71.57 -66.81 -100.76
C ARG A 327 -70.95 -65.52 -100.29
N GLN A 328 -70.49 -64.72 -101.26
CA GLN A 328 -70.19 -63.31 -101.08
C GLN A 328 -71.40 -62.66 -100.38
N PHE A 329 -71.32 -62.49 -99.06
CA PHE A 329 -72.32 -61.73 -98.34
C PHE A 329 -71.93 -60.26 -98.41
N VAL A 330 -72.76 -59.53 -99.16
CA VAL A 330 -72.81 -58.09 -99.33
C VAL A 330 -72.73 -57.37 -97.96
N PRO A 331 -72.01 -56.24 -97.83
CA PRO A 331 -71.87 -55.52 -96.57
C PRO A 331 -73.24 -55.02 -96.10
N TYR A 332 -73.75 -55.58 -95.01
CA TYR A 332 -74.89 -55.00 -94.31
C TYR A 332 -74.41 -53.85 -93.40
N CYS A 333 -75.20 -52.78 -93.48
CA CYS A 333 -74.99 -51.45 -92.95
C CYS A 333 -74.54 -51.38 -91.48
N SER A 334 -73.66 -50.41 -91.25
CA SER A 334 -73.39 -49.73 -89.98
C SER A 334 -74.68 -49.43 -89.23
N TYR A 335 -74.89 -50.07 -88.08
CA TYR A 335 -75.78 -49.54 -87.05
C TYR A 335 -74.94 -48.82 -86.01
N ASP A 336 -75.01 -47.49 -86.08
CA ASP A 336 -74.63 -46.57 -85.02
C ASP A 336 -75.22 -47.02 -83.69
N THR A 337 -74.36 -47.32 -82.72
CA THR A 337 -74.81 -47.54 -81.35
C THR A 337 -74.76 -46.20 -80.61
N ILE A 338 -75.96 -45.72 -80.30
CA ILE A 338 -76.30 -44.60 -79.46
C ILE A 338 -75.52 -44.66 -78.13
N ARG A 339 -74.79 -43.57 -77.80
CA ARG A 339 -74.25 -43.33 -76.46
C ARG A 339 -75.38 -42.95 -75.50
N PRO A 340 -75.54 -43.63 -74.35
CA PRO A 340 -76.22 -43.05 -73.20
C PRO A 340 -75.24 -42.15 -72.42
N LYS A 341 -75.78 -41.09 -71.82
CA LYS A 341 -75.08 -40.12 -70.96
C LYS A 341 -74.63 -40.70 -69.63
#